data_AF-A0A349H4S3-F1
#
_entry.id   AF-A0A349H4S3-F1
#
_cell.length_a   1.000
_cell.length_b   1.000
_cell.length_c   1.000
_cell.angle_alpha   90.00
_cell.angle_beta   90.00
_cell.angle_gamma   90.00
#
_symmetry.space_group_name_H-M   'P 1'
#
loop_
_entity.id
_entity.type
_entity.pdbx_description
1 polymer ?
#
loop_
_entity_poly.entity_id
_entity_poly.type
_entity_poly.pdbx_seq_one_letter_code
_entity_poly.pdbx_strand_id
1 'polypeptide(L)'
;MRKNLLAKMCFVGGLLAVCNFSGWSLLNRSVKLKDWRDAALPSLSYAPYRADQNPIEGRFPTLEQMREDLVKLAPFIKSIRTYAVSNGQQDLPAVAKSLGLGILPGAWLDSQTDVNREEIKALIQMLRKNRGYIRRALVGNEVILRGEMSVDELITYIKQVQSKTGVKISTADVWQVWMNNPKLVDTVDFIAVHILPYWEGIAIEDAIQFVMDRYGSLREKYPNKPIFISEIGWPSEGPWVRAARPSLVNQASFVREFLQVAKAQNLDYSLMEAIDQPWKMEIEGPAGTSWGWLDSERNPKYELTGKVREFSDWRRYAAAAVLLGSLLLLAFTGSHQNLHSFGMFLYGGLLHLLSTALVWTALELTHRPFAPASAISWIFLMLANIGLMLVLLGDGLELVERIWLHRWRRRFTPLALPAGSRLSMVSIHVPTYNEPPAMVIATLRKLAQLTYPSFEVIVVDNNTKEELTWRPVEQECLRLGARFRFYHLPKWPGFKAGALNFALSQTDAKAEIIAVIDSDYLVAPDWLSAMSSFFDNDRVGFVQSPQDYYDWKGNLFKTACHHEYSGFFHIGMVQRNERNAIIQHGTMTMIRRTALV
;
A
#
# COMPACT_ATOMS: atom_id res chain seq x y z
N MET A 1 -19.08 -26.09 -27.61
CA MET A 1 -18.76 -24.78 -27.00
C MET A 1 -18.10 -24.89 -25.62
N ARG A 2 -18.68 -25.57 -24.62
CA ARG A 2 -18.11 -25.65 -23.24
C ARG A 2 -16.68 -26.20 -23.15
N LYS A 3 -16.32 -27.23 -23.92
CA LYS A 3 -14.94 -27.79 -23.95
C LYS A 3 -13.88 -26.79 -24.43
N ASN A 4 -14.20 -25.96 -25.43
CA ASN A 4 -13.27 -24.93 -25.94
C ASN A 4 -13.11 -23.75 -24.96
N LEU A 5 -14.16 -23.42 -24.19
CA LEU A 5 -14.08 -22.39 -23.16
C LEU A 5 -13.18 -22.85 -22.01
N LEU A 6 -13.36 -24.08 -21.52
CA LEU A 6 -12.56 -24.64 -20.44
C LEU A 6 -11.07 -24.71 -20.82
N ALA A 7 -10.76 -25.18 -22.03
CA ALA A 7 -9.37 -25.22 -22.52
C ALA A 7 -8.73 -23.83 -22.63
N LYS A 8 -9.48 -22.83 -23.12
CA LYS A 8 -9.02 -21.42 -23.16
C LYS A 8 -8.77 -20.87 -21.76
N MET A 9 -9.67 -21.15 -20.81
CA MET A 9 -9.54 -20.72 -19.42
C MET A 9 -8.32 -21.35 -18.75
N CYS A 10 -8.12 -22.66 -18.92
CA CYS A 10 -6.95 -23.36 -18.38
C CYS A 10 -5.64 -22.82 -18.97
N PHE A 11 -5.60 -22.52 -20.27
CA PHE A 11 -4.41 -21.97 -20.91
C PHE A 11 -4.09 -20.55 -20.42
N VAL A 12 -5.06 -19.64 -20.48
CA VAL A 12 -4.87 -18.24 -20.06
C VAL A 12 -4.59 -18.16 -18.56
N GLY A 13 -5.37 -18.88 -17.74
CA GLY A 13 -5.17 -18.93 -16.29
C GLY A 13 -3.83 -19.55 -15.92
N GLY A 14 -3.41 -20.62 -16.60
CA GLY A 14 -2.10 -21.23 -16.40
C GLY A 14 -0.95 -20.27 -16.73
N LEU A 15 -1.04 -19.55 -17.84
CA LEU A 15 -0.04 -18.55 -18.23
C LEU A 15 0.04 -17.41 -17.19
N LEU A 16 -1.10 -16.88 -16.75
CA LEU A 16 -1.15 -15.83 -15.73
C LEU A 16 -0.62 -16.29 -14.38
N ALA A 17 -0.93 -17.53 -13.96
CA ALA A 17 -0.37 -18.13 -12.77
C ALA A 17 1.16 -18.22 -12.84
N VAL A 18 1.71 -18.67 -13.98
CA VAL A 18 3.16 -18.75 -14.21
C VAL A 18 3.79 -17.36 -14.20
N CYS A 19 3.21 -16.38 -14.91
CA CYS A 19 3.71 -15.01 -14.93
C CYS A 19 3.72 -14.39 -13.53
N ASN A 20 2.64 -14.58 -12.77
CA ASN A 20 2.51 -14.05 -11.42
C ASN A 20 3.54 -14.67 -10.47
N PHE A 21 3.62 -16.00 -10.43
CA PHE A 21 4.59 -16.72 -9.61
C PHE A 21 6.04 -16.38 -10.00
N SER A 22 6.31 -16.22 -11.30
CA SER A 22 7.61 -15.79 -11.80
C SER A 22 7.95 -14.38 -11.33
N GLY A 23 7.00 -13.44 -11.33
CA GLY A 23 7.16 -12.10 -10.77
C GLY A 23 7.59 -12.14 -9.30
N TRP A 24 6.89 -12.91 -8.47
CA TRP A 24 7.29 -13.15 -7.08
C TRP A 24 8.70 -13.75 -6.97
N SER A 25 9.02 -14.74 -7.81
CA SER A 25 10.35 -15.37 -7.82
C SER A 25 11.46 -14.41 -8.23
N LEU A 26 11.20 -13.45 -9.11
CA LEU A 26 12.17 -12.45 -9.55
C LEU A 26 12.47 -11.44 -8.44
N LEU A 27 11.44 -11.00 -7.73
CA LEU A 27 11.57 -10.06 -6.60
C LEU A 27 12.22 -10.69 -5.37
N ASN A 28 12.07 -12.01 -5.18
CA ASN A 28 12.59 -12.75 -4.02
C ASN A 28 13.82 -13.59 -4.34
N ARG A 29 14.65 -13.15 -5.29
CA ARG A 29 15.91 -13.83 -5.62
C ARG A 29 16.86 -13.78 -4.42
N SER A 30 17.50 -14.91 -4.17
CA SER A 30 18.55 -15.00 -3.15
C SER A 30 19.82 -14.29 -3.58
N VAL A 31 20.44 -13.58 -2.65
CA VAL A 31 21.73 -12.92 -2.82
C VAL A 31 22.84 -13.85 -2.32
N LYS A 32 23.90 -14.00 -3.13
CA LYS A 32 25.10 -14.73 -2.71
C LYS A 32 26.00 -13.76 -1.95
N LEU A 33 26.16 -13.99 -0.66
CA LEU A 33 27.05 -13.20 0.21
C LEU A 33 28.37 -13.93 0.42
N LYS A 34 29.37 -13.23 0.95
CA LYS A 34 30.63 -13.86 1.36
C LYS A 34 30.34 -14.84 2.52
N ASP A 35 30.97 -16.00 2.52
CA ASP A 35 30.77 -17.01 3.58
C ASP A 35 31.61 -16.70 4.82
N TRP A 36 31.04 -16.89 6.01
CA TRP A 36 31.82 -17.00 7.25
C TRP A 36 31.92 -18.47 7.65
N ARG A 37 33.13 -19.05 7.63
CA ARG A 37 33.36 -20.49 7.82
C ARG A 37 34.04 -20.87 9.13
N ASP A 38 34.36 -19.91 9.99
CA ASP A 38 34.88 -20.25 11.31
C ASP A 38 33.78 -20.77 12.23
N ALA A 39 34.16 -21.69 13.12
CA ALA A 39 33.23 -22.44 13.93
C ALA A 39 32.45 -21.61 14.97
N ALA A 40 32.95 -20.46 15.42
CA ALA A 40 32.27 -19.67 16.47
C ALA A 40 32.51 -18.16 16.37
N LEU A 41 31.46 -17.39 16.63
CA LEU A 41 31.46 -15.94 16.82
C LEU A 41 32.15 -15.60 18.15
N PRO A 42 33.01 -14.55 18.22
CA PRO A 42 33.72 -14.22 19.45
C PRO A 42 32.81 -13.79 20.61
N SER A 43 31.90 -12.85 20.37
CA SER A 43 30.97 -12.34 21.38
C SER A 43 29.67 -11.81 20.78
N LEU A 44 28.54 -12.05 21.44
CA LEU A 44 27.24 -11.44 21.14
C LEU A 44 26.74 -10.65 22.35
N SER A 45 26.15 -9.49 22.10
CA SER A 45 25.36 -8.77 23.09
C SER A 45 24.07 -9.53 23.35
N TYR A 46 23.75 -9.77 24.61
CA TYR A 46 22.65 -10.63 25.05
C TYR A 46 21.76 -9.89 26.04
N ALA A 47 20.50 -9.69 25.62
CA ALA A 47 19.41 -9.23 26.45
C ALA A 47 18.39 -10.39 26.59
N PRO A 48 18.10 -10.85 27.82
CA PRO A 48 17.39 -12.13 28.03
C PRO A 48 15.86 -12.08 27.88
N TYR A 49 15.29 -11.00 27.35
CA TYR A 49 13.85 -10.79 27.35
C TYR A 49 13.14 -11.60 26.26
N ARG A 50 11.94 -12.10 26.58
CA ARG A 50 11.01 -12.74 25.64
C ARG A 50 9.97 -11.74 25.12
N ALA A 51 9.20 -12.13 24.11
CA ALA A 51 8.22 -11.26 23.46
C ALA A 51 7.14 -10.71 24.43
N ASP A 52 6.83 -11.44 25.49
CA ASP A 52 5.89 -11.07 26.54
C ASP A 52 6.53 -10.32 27.74
N GLN A 53 7.85 -10.10 27.69
CA GLN A 53 8.63 -9.52 28.77
C GLN A 53 9.14 -8.13 28.39
N ASN A 54 9.17 -7.24 29.37
CA ASN A 54 9.59 -5.85 29.18
C ASN A 54 10.26 -5.34 30.47
N PRO A 55 11.54 -4.93 30.42
CA PRO A 55 12.23 -4.38 31.59
C PRO A 55 11.60 -3.10 32.12
N ILE A 56 10.98 -2.28 31.24
CA ILE A 56 10.32 -1.02 31.61
C ILE A 56 9.08 -1.31 32.47
N GLU A 57 8.37 -2.39 32.17
CA GLU A 57 7.17 -2.83 32.90
C GLU A 57 7.48 -3.78 34.07
N GLY A 58 8.77 -4.00 34.38
CA GLY A 58 9.20 -4.88 35.47
C GLY A 58 8.94 -6.38 35.23
N ARG A 59 8.73 -6.79 33.98
CA ARG A 59 8.57 -8.22 33.60
C ARG A 59 9.93 -8.78 33.16
N PHE A 60 10.54 -9.55 34.05
CA PHE A 60 11.90 -10.08 33.88
C PHE A 60 11.93 -11.57 33.54
N PRO A 61 12.97 -12.04 32.82
CA PRO A 61 13.15 -13.45 32.50
C PRO A 61 13.60 -14.27 33.71
N THR A 62 13.27 -15.56 33.71
CA THR A 62 13.75 -16.52 34.71
C THR A 62 15.14 -17.04 34.37
N LEU A 63 15.87 -17.55 35.37
CA LEU A 63 17.19 -18.16 35.15
C LEU A 63 17.13 -19.36 34.19
N GLU A 64 16.03 -20.12 34.20
CA GLU A 64 15.85 -21.24 33.30
C GLU A 64 15.62 -20.78 31.86
N GLN A 65 14.84 -19.72 31.64
CA GLN A 65 14.68 -19.11 30.32
C GLN A 65 16.02 -18.61 29.76
N MET A 66 16.84 -18.01 30.63
CA MET A 66 18.19 -17.59 30.25
C MET A 66 19.10 -18.79 29.94
N ARG A 67 18.99 -19.88 30.68
CA ARG A 67 19.72 -21.12 30.39
C ARG A 67 19.33 -21.69 29.03
N GLU A 68 18.03 -21.74 28.71
CA GLU A 68 17.54 -22.20 27.40
C GLU A 68 18.17 -21.40 26.25
N ASP A 69 18.18 -20.07 26.36
CA ASP A 69 18.78 -19.19 25.36
C ASP A 69 20.29 -19.42 25.24
N LEU A 70 21.03 -19.53 26.35
CA LEU A 70 22.48 -19.79 26.33
C LEU A 70 22.84 -21.19 25.81
N VAL A 71 22.03 -22.22 26.07
CA VAL A 71 22.25 -23.57 25.51
C VAL A 71 22.16 -23.54 23.99
N LYS A 72 21.22 -22.79 23.42
CA LYS A 72 21.08 -22.62 21.97
C LYS A 72 22.25 -21.84 21.36
N LEU A 73 22.75 -20.84 22.07
CA LEU A 73 23.83 -19.97 21.58
C LEU A 73 25.22 -20.61 21.73
N ALA A 74 25.45 -21.41 22.77
CA ALA A 74 26.77 -21.93 23.15
C ALA A 74 27.56 -22.63 22.01
N PRO A 75 26.93 -23.41 21.10
CA PRO A 75 27.65 -24.01 19.98
C PRO A 75 28.24 -23.01 18.99
N PHE A 76 27.70 -21.78 18.93
CA PHE A 76 28.01 -20.79 17.91
C PHE A 76 28.82 -19.61 18.42
N ILE A 77 28.99 -19.45 19.74
CA ILE A 77 29.62 -18.28 20.34
C ILE A 77 30.66 -18.66 21.38
N LYS A 78 31.65 -17.78 21.61
CA LYS A 78 32.64 -17.96 22.68
C LYS A 78 32.32 -17.19 23.95
N SER A 79 31.56 -16.10 23.85
CA SER A 79 31.21 -15.26 24.99
C SER A 79 29.93 -14.46 24.76
N ILE A 80 29.34 -13.96 25.85
CA ILE A 80 28.23 -13.02 25.82
C ILE A 80 28.58 -11.71 26.54
N ARG A 81 27.98 -10.61 26.11
CA ARG A 81 27.94 -9.33 26.82
C ARG A 81 26.53 -9.09 27.36
N THR A 82 26.40 -8.70 28.62
CA THR A 82 25.09 -8.30 29.20
C THR A 82 25.07 -6.83 29.58
N TYR A 83 23.86 -6.28 29.74
CA TYR A 83 23.63 -4.86 30.00
C TYR A 83 23.42 -4.52 31.47
N ALA A 84 22.88 -5.48 32.23
CA ALA A 84 22.60 -5.36 33.65
C ALA A 84 23.10 -6.59 34.41
N VAL A 85 23.28 -6.42 35.72
CA VAL A 85 23.60 -7.49 36.67
C VAL A 85 22.45 -7.80 37.62
N SER A 86 21.45 -6.94 37.71
CA SER A 86 20.20 -7.16 38.46
C SER A 86 19.17 -7.96 37.67
N ASN A 87 17.95 -8.04 38.20
CA ASN A 87 16.77 -8.59 37.51
C ASN A 87 16.92 -10.05 37.05
N GLY A 88 17.56 -10.88 37.89
CA GLY A 88 17.79 -12.31 37.62
C GLY A 88 19.10 -12.62 36.92
N GLN A 89 19.81 -11.61 36.40
CA GLN A 89 21.07 -11.79 35.67
C GLN A 89 22.28 -12.03 36.59
N GLN A 90 22.13 -11.85 37.90
CA GLN A 90 23.22 -12.03 38.88
C GLN A 90 23.85 -13.43 38.88
N ASP A 91 23.07 -14.45 38.53
CA ASP A 91 23.48 -15.85 38.52
C ASP A 91 23.86 -16.37 37.11
N LEU A 92 23.71 -15.52 36.09
CA LEU A 92 24.05 -15.85 34.71
C LEU A 92 25.52 -16.29 34.51
N PRO A 93 26.53 -15.74 35.22
CA PRO A 93 27.91 -16.21 35.11
C PRO A 93 28.07 -17.71 35.40
N ALA A 94 27.28 -18.26 36.33
CA ALA A 94 27.34 -19.69 36.67
C ALA A 94 26.84 -20.56 35.51
N VAL A 95 25.73 -20.13 34.88
CA VAL A 95 25.16 -20.80 33.70
C VAL A 95 26.13 -20.73 32.52
N ALA A 96 26.65 -19.53 32.20
CA ALA A 96 27.62 -19.34 31.14
C ALA A 96 28.87 -20.21 31.35
N LYS A 97 29.39 -20.27 32.59
CA LYS A 97 30.56 -21.09 32.93
C LYS A 97 30.30 -22.59 32.72
N SER A 98 29.10 -23.08 33.08
CA SER A 98 28.75 -24.50 32.86
C SER A 98 28.67 -24.88 31.37
N LEU A 99 28.45 -23.90 30.49
CA LEU A 99 28.38 -24.08 29.04
C LEU A 99 29.72 -23.78 28.34
N GLY A 100 30.77 -23.46 29.09
CA GLY A 100 32.09 -23.10 28.52
C GLY A 100 32.14 -21.72 27.86
N LEU A 101 31.14 -20.87 28.10
CA LEU A 101 31.10 -19.50 27.58
C LEU A 101 31.90 -18.54 28.45
N GLY A 102 32.42 -17.48 27.85
CA GLY A 102 32.86 -16.28 28.58
C GLY A 102 31.68 -15.32 28.84
N ILE A 103 31.83 -14.42 29.81
CA ILE A 103 30.84 -13.38 30.08
C ILE A 103 31.52 -12.02 30.34
N LEU A 104 30.95 -10.97 29.74
CA LEU A 104 31.27 -9.57 29.97
C LEU A 104 30.04 -8.89 30.60
N PRO A 105 29.94 -8.83 31.94
CA PRO A 105 28.80 -8.20 32.58
C PRO A 105 28.86 -6.67 32.46
N GLY A 106 27.70 -6.07 32.24
CA GLY A 106 27.47 -4.63 32.32
C GLY A 106 26.59 -4.28 33.53
N ALA A 107 26.88 -3.16 34.18
CA ALA A 107 25.96 -2.53 35.13
C ALA A 107 25.19 -1.43 34.41
N TRP A 108 23.86 -1.51 34.41
CA TRP A 108 23.01 -0.46 33.84
C TRP A 108 22.92 0.71 34.81
N LEU A 109 23.30 1.90 34.36
CA LEU A 109 23.22 3.12 35.16
C LEU A 109 22.24 4.10 34.50
N ASP A 110 21.42 4.76 35.32
CA ASP A 110 20.46 5.78 34.91
C ASP A 110 20.60 7.04 35.78
N SER A 111 19.60 7.93 35.77
CA SER A 111 19.59 9.15 36.59
C SER A 111 19.28 8.90 38.08
N GLN A 112 18.90 7.68 38.47
CA GLN A 112 18.48 7.33 39.83
C GLN A 112 19.66 6.81 40.65
N THR A 113 20.18 7.66 41.53
CA THR A 113 21.39 7.38 42.32
C THR A 113 21.27 6.11 43.19
N ASP A 114 20.09 5.83 43.77
CA ASP A 114 19.88 4.66 44.62
C ASP A 114 19.87 3.35 43.84
N VAL A 115 19.25 3.34 42.65
CA VAL A 115 19.26 2.19 41.72
C VAL A 115 20.69 1.92 41.27
N ASN A 116 21.41 2.96 40.85
CA ASN A 116 22.82 2.87 40.47
C ASN A 116 23.69 2.29 41.59
N ARG A 117 23.46 2.67 42.86
CA ARG A 117 24.22 2.14 44.00
C ARG A 117 24.01 0.64 44.18
N GLU A 118 22.78 0.15 44.08
CA GLU A 118 22.51 -1.29 44.21
C GLU A 118 23.03 -2.08 43.01
N GLU A 119 22.93 -1.53 41.79
CA GLU A 119 23.50 -2.16 40.59
C GLU A 119 25.04 -2.30 40.70
N ILE A 120 25.74 -1.23 41.11
CA ILE A 120 27.20 -1.25 41.29
C ILE A 120 27.62 -2.24 42.38
N LYS A 121 26.86 -2.29 43.48
CA LYS A 121 27.09 -3.25 44.57
C LYS A 121 26.89 -4.68 44.09
N ALA A 122 25.83 -4.96 43.33
CA ALA A 122 25.59 -6.26 42.71
C ALA A 122 26.71 -6.65 41.74
N LEU A 123 27.18 -5.70 40.91
CA LEU A 123 28.31 -5.93 39.99
C LEU A 123 29.57 -6.29 40.76
N ILE A 124 29.93 -5.53 41.81
CA ILE A 124 31.11 -5.81 42.63
C ILE A 124 31.02 -7.21 43.27
N GLN A 125 29.85 -7.60 43.78
CA GLN A 125 29.63 -8.93 44.35
C GLN A 125 29.80 -10.02 43.30
N MET A 126 29.20 -9.86 42.11
CA MET A 126 29.31 -10.78 40.99
C MET A 126 30.78 -10.96 40.57
N LEU A 127 31.53 -9.87 40.41
CA LEU A 127 32.93 -9.90 40.00
C LEU A 127 33.83 -10.57 41.04
N ARG A 128 33.59 -10.33 42.33
CA ARG A 128 34.34 -10.98 43.42
C ARG A 128 34.03 -12.48 43.51
N LYS A 129 32.76 -12.87 43.40
CA LYS A 129 32.32 -14.28 43.40
C LYS A 129 32.91 -15.07 42.23
N ASN A 130 33.12 -14.41 41.10
CA ASN A 130 33.60 -15.04 39.86
C ASN A 130 35.04 -14.63 39.48
N ARG A 131 35.87 -14.32 40.48
CA ARG A 131 37.26 -13.88 40.28
C ARG A 131 38.05 -14.95 39.50
N GLY A 132 38.80 -14.51 38.49
CA GLY A 132 39.58 -15.38 37.60
C GLY A 132 38.80 -15.95 36.41
N TYR A 133 37.46 -15.97 36.47
CA TYR A 133 36.60 -16.32 35.34
C TYR A 133 36.17 -15.06 34.56
N ILE A 134 35.60 -14.08 35.24
CA ILE A 134 35.26 -12.79 34.62
C ILE A 134 36.51 -11.91 34.56
N ARG A 135 36.92 -11.53 33.34
CA ARG A 135 38.16 -10.76 33.09
C ARG A 135 37.95 -9.28 32.83
N ARG A 136 36.75 -8.89 32.40
CA ARG A 136 36.36 -7.52 32.06
C ARG A 136 34.93 -7.27 32.50
N ALA A 137 34.59 -6.02 32.77
CA ALA A 137 33.21 -5.58 33.02
C ALA A 137 32.99 -4.14 32.55
N LEU A 138 31.72 -3.80 32.33
CA LEU A 138 31.28 -2.48 31.90
C LEU A 138 30.45 -1.81 32.99
N VAL A 139 30.73 -0.54 33.26
CA VAL A 139 30.03 0.30 34.22
C VAL A 139 29.31 1.39 33.42
N GLY A 140 28.02 1.19 33.16
CA GLY A 140 27.23 2.02 32.28
C GLY A 140 27.26 1.58 30.81
N ASN A 141 26.17 1.89 30.12
CA ASN A 141 25.97 1.74 28.68
C ASN A 141 25.37 3.04 28.16
N GLU A 142 26.03 3.74 27.24
CA GLU A 142 25.59 5.00 26.61
C GLU A 142 25.15 6.09 27.58
N VAL A 143 25.71 6.09 28.79
CA VAL A 143 25.22 6.96 29.85
C VAL A 143 25.51 8.43 29.55
N ILE A 144 26.67 8.71 28.93
CA ILE A 144 27.03 10.07 28.53
C ILE A 144 26.21 10.49 27.32
N LEU A 145 26.00 9.58 26.35
CA LEU A 145 25.12 9.84 25.20
C LEU A 145 23.69 10.16 25.62
N ARG A 146 23.12 9.39 26.57
CA ARG A 146 21.76 9.63 27.09
C ARG A 146 21.65 10.88 27.96
N GLY A 147 22.77 11.49 28.35
CA GLY A 147 22.80 12.71 29.17
C GLY A 147 22.32 12.47 30.62
N GLU A 148 22.38 11.23 31.10
CA GLU A 148 21.86 10.84 32.42
C GLU A 148 22.81 11.17 33.57
N MET A 149 24.12 11.27 33.29
CA MET A 149 25.11 11.71 34.26
C MET A 149 26.30 12.39 33.60
N SER A 150 27.03 13.18 34.38
CA SER A 150 28.29 13.77 33.97
C SER A 150 29.42 12.74 33.91
N VAL A 151 30.49 13.08 33.17
CA VAL A 151 31.70 12.26 33.07
C VAL A 151 32.35 12.03 34.44
N ASP A 152 32.30 13.01 35.34
CA ASP A 152 32.91 12.92 36.67
C ASP A 152 32.14 12.00 37.61
N GLU A 153 30.81 12.00 37.52
CA GLU A 153 29.96 11.05 38.25
C GLU A 153 30.22 9.62 37.77
N LEU A 154 30.28 9.40 36.46
CA LEU A 154 30.58 8.08 35.89
C LEU A 154 31.98 7.58 36.30
N ILE A 155 32.99 8.45 36.26
CA ILE A 155 34.35 8.16 36.74
C ILE A 155 34.34 7.70 38.20
N THR A 156 33.47 8.28 39.04
CA THR A 156 33.36 7.91 40.45
C THR A 156 32.90 6.45 40.60
N TYR A 157 31.87 6.04 39.86
CA TYR A 157 31.41 4.65 39.85
C TYR A 157 32.46 3.69 39.28
N ILE A 158 33.14 4.06 38.19
CA ILE A 158 34.21 3.24 37.59
C ILE A 158 35.33 2.98 38.62
N LYS A 159 35.84 4.04 39.27
CA LYS A 159 36.89 3.92 40.29
C LYS A 159 36.45 3.09 41.50
N GLN A 160 35.17 3.20 41.89
CA GLN A 160 34.60 2.40 42.96
C GLN A 160 34.65 0.90 42.65
N VAL A 161 34.34 0.49 41.40
CA VAL A 161 34.40 -0.91 40.98
C VAL A 161 35.86 -1.38 40.82
N GLN A 162 36.73 -0.57 40.22
CA GLN A 162 38.15 -0.88 40.04
C GLN A 162 38.84 -1.17 41.37
N SER A 163 38.63 -0.30 42.37
CA SER A 163 39.26 -0.43 43.71
C SER A 163 38.82 -1.68 44.49
N LYS A 164 37.74 -2.36 44.09
CA LYS A 164 37.13 -3.45 44.86
C LYS A 164 37.17 -4.84 44.19
N THR A 165 37.55 -4.95 42.92
CA THR A 165 37.36 -6.19 42.14
C THR A 165 38.65 -6.73 41.50
N GLY A 166 39.61 -5.88 41.14
CA GLY A 166 40.82 -6.27 40.40
C GLY A 166 40.55 -6.79 38.98
N VAL A 167 39.35 -6.55 38.45
CA VAL A 167 38.92 -6.85 37.08
C VAL A 167 39.13 -5.61 36.23
N LYS A 168 39.42 -5.75 34.92
CA LYS A 168 39.53 -4.60 34.02
C LYS A 168 38.15 -3.98 33.78
N ILE A 169 38.01 -2.69 34.03
CA ILE A 169 36.74 -1.96 33.96
C ILE A 169 36.77 -0.94 32.83
N SER A 170 35.66 -0.82 32.11
CA SER A 170 35.38 0.29 31.22
C SER A 170 33.93 0.74 31.38
N THR A 171 33.50 1.68 30.56
CA THR A 171 32.10 2.01 30.29
C THR A 171 31.86 1.81 28.80
N ALA A 172 30.63 1.53 28.36
CA ALA A 172 30.32 1.38 26.94
C ALA A 172 29.65 2.65 26.41
N ASP A 173 30.20 3.29 25.37
CA ASP A 173 29.61 4.51 24.79
C ASP A 173 30.02 4.73 23.32
N VAL A 174 29.37 5.67 22.63
CA VAL A 174 29.63 5.95 21.20
C VAL A 174 31.00 6.57 20.96
N TRP A 175 31.52 6.41 19.74
CA TRP A 175 32.87 6.86 19.38
C TRP A 175 33.09 8.37 19.62
N GLN A 176 32.08 9.22 19.47
CA GLN A 176 32.16 10.65 19.74
C GLN A 176 32.46 10.94 21.22
N VAL A 177 31.89 10.17 22.15
CA VAL A 177 32.12 10.35 23.60
C VAL A 177 33.59 10.09 23.91
N TRP A 178 34.18 9.04 23.34
CA TRP A 178 35.60 8.73 23.52
C TRP A 178 36.53 9.77 22.89
N MET A 179 36.14 10.34 21.75
CA MET A 179 36.91 11.41 21.11
C MET A 179 36.87 12.71 21.92
N ASN A 180 35.76 13.01 22.59
CA ASN A 180 35.57 14.29 23.28
C ASN A 180 35.97 14.27 24.75
N ASN A 181 36.16 13.10 25.38
CA ASN A 181 36.42 12.98 26.81
C ASN A 181 37.72 12.21 27.15
N PRO A 182 38.92 12.78 26.91
CA PRO A 182 40.19 12.13 27.24
C PRO A 182 40.31 11.69 28.71
N LYS A 183 39.76 12.47 29.65
CA LYS A 183 39.75 12.14 31.08
C LYS A 183 39.07 10.81 31.39
N LEU A 184 38.01 10.47 30.63
CA LEU A 184 37.33 9.19 30.76
C LEU A 184 38.23 8.05 30.26
N VAL A 185 38.91 8.25 29.13
CA VAL A 185 39.88 7.30 28.55
C VAL A 185 41.00 7.00 29.52
N ASP A 186 41.53 8.01 30.21
CA ASP A 186 42.61 7.85 31.19
C ASP A 186 42.18 7.01 32.40
N THR A 187 40.90 7.07 32.77
CA THR A 187 40.35 6.36 33.95
C THR A 187 40.08 4.88 33.67
N VAL A 188 39.62 4.53 32.47
CA VAL A 188 39.24 3.15 32.13
C VAL A 188 40.44 2.28 31.73
N ASP A 189 40.33 0.97 31.92
CA ASP A 189 41.38 0.00 31.57
C ASP A 189 41.46 -0.26 30.05
N PHE A 190 40.35 -0.05 29.34
CA PHE A 190 40.22 -0.20 27.88
C PHE A 190 39.06 0.67 27.39
N ILE A 191 39.02 1.00 26.09
CA ILE A 191 37.90 1.70 25.46
C ILE A 191 36.86 0.66 25.04
N ALA A 192 35.59 0.80 25.45
CA ALA A 192 34.49 0.01 24.94
C ALA A 192 33.57 0.91 24.08
N VAL A 193 33.69 0.80 22.76
CA VAL A 193 33.08 1.73 21.81
C VAL A 193 31.91 1.13 21.03
N HIS A 194 30.83 1.90 20.88
CA HIS A 194 29.74 1.58 19.96
C HIS A 194 30.01 2.21 18.60
N ILE A 195 29.95 1.37 17.55
CA ILE A 195 30.09 1.81 16.17
C ILE A 195 28.98 1.16 15.36
N LEU A 196 27.89 1.90 15.18
CA LEU A 196 26.65 1.45 14.54
C LEU A 196 26.36 2.30 13.29
N PRO A 197 26.86 1.90 12.10
CA PRO A 197 26.76 2.71 10.87
C PRO A 197 25.32 3.03 10.46
N TYR A 198 24.37 2.16 10.83
CA TYR A 198 22.94 2.36 10.58
C TYR A 198 22.43 3.68 11.16
N TRP A 199 22.73 3.97 12.44
CA TRP A 199 22.25 5.18 13.12
C TRP A 199 22.93 6.46 12.61
N GLU A 200 24.13 6.32 12.04
CA GLU A 200 24.87 7.41 11.38
C GLU A 200 24.36 7.66 9.94
N GLY A 201 23.48 6.80 9.43
CA GLY A 201 22.85 6.89 8.12
C GLY A 201 23.77 6.53 6.95
N ILE A 202 24.76 5.68 7.21
CA ILE A 202 25.74 5.21 6.23
C ILE A 202 25.15 4.11 5.36
N ALA A 203 25.42 4.14 4.05
CA ALA A 203 25.00 3.09 3.12
C ALA A 203 25.67 1.74 3.45
N ILE A 204 25.03 0.62 3.10
CA ILE A 204 25.55 -0.72 3.43
C ILE A 204 26.91 -0.98 2.77
N GLU A 205 27.11 -0.43 1.58
CA GLU A 205 28.34 -0.55 0.79
C GLU A 205 29.55 0.14 1.47
N ASP A 206 29.31 1.20 2.24
CA ASP A 206 30.34 2.00 2.90
C ASP A 206 30.48 1.69 4.40
N ALA A 207 29.57 0.88 4.95
CA ALA A 207 29.42 0.65 6.38
C ALA A 207 30.67 0.11 7.05
N ILE A 208 31.36 -0.85 6.40
CA ILE A 208 32.57 -1.47 6.94
C ILE A 208 33.75 -0.50 6.92
N GLN A 209 33.87 0.30 5.86
CA GLN A 209 34.91 1.33 5.78
C GLN A 209 34.72 2.37 6.89
N PHE A 210 33.48 2.84 7.10
CA PHE A 210 33.16 3.74 8.20
C PHE A 210 33.55 3.15 9.57
N VAL A 211 33.25 1.88 9.82
CA VAL A 211 33.64 1.21 11.08
C VAL A 211 35.15 1.27 11.26
N MET A 212 35.90 0.90 10.22
CA MET A 212 37.35 0.84 10.29
C MET A 212 38.00 2.22 10.41
N ASP A 213 37.43 3.25 9.80
CA ASP A 213 37.88 4.63 9.93
C ASP A 213 37.71 5.13 11.37
N ARG A 214 36.54 4.88 11.99
CA ARG A 214 36.29 5.27 13.38
C ARG A 214 37.17 4.50 14.36
N TYR A 215 37.34 3.20 14.15
CA TYR A 215 38.28 2.40 14.92
C TYR A 215 39.72 2.92 14.78
N GLY A 216 40.13 3.23 13.54
CA GLY A 216 41.45 3.79 13.22
C GLY A 216 41.71 5.12 13.90
N SER A 217 40.76 6.06 13.86
CA SER A 217 40.86 7.36 14.52
C SER A 217 41.03 7.23 16.05
N LEU A 218 40.29 6.30 16.68
CA LEU A 218 40.45 6.04 18.12
C LEU A 218 41.82 5.44 18.44
N ARG A 219 42.30 4.50 17.62
CA ARG A 219 43.61 3.89 17.80
C ARG A 219 44.76 4.89 17.60
N GLU A 220 44.63 5.81 16.65
CA GLU A 220 45.60 6.87 16.41
C GLU A 220 45.66 7.85 17.58
N LYS A 221 44.49 8.26 18.10
CA LYS A 221 44.40 9.18 19.24
C LYS A 221 44.88 8.55 20.55
N TYR A 222 44.60 7.27 20.77
CA TYR A 222 44.88 6.55 22.02
C TYR A 222 45.67 5.24 21.76
N PRO A 223 46.92 5.32 21.28
CA PRO A 223 47.68 4.16 20.78
C PRO A 223 47.96 3.09 21.83
N ASN A 224 48.03 3.47 23.11
CA ASN A 224 48.36 2.56 24.22
C ASN A 224 47.11 1.99 24.92
N LYS A 225 45.89 2.39 24.51
CA LYS A 225 44.66 1.95 25.17
C LYS A 225 44.01 0.84 24.33
N PRO A 226 43.80 -0.37 24.89
CA PRO A 226 43.09 -1.43 24.18
C PRO A 226 41.67 -0.98 23.80
N ILE A 227 41.22 -1.33 22.60
CA ILE A 227 39.89 -0.99 22.09
C ILE A 227 39.08 -2.27 21.91
N PHE A 228 37.90 -2.28 22.52
CA PHE A 228 36.85 -3.28 22.36
C PHE A 228 35.65 -2.62 21.68
N ILE A 229 35.19 -3.15 20.55
CA ILE A 229 33.96 -2.65 19.91
C ILE A 229 32.78 -3.31 20.62
N SER A 230 32.22 -2.64 21.64
CA SER A 230 31.20 -3.24 22.49
C SER A 230 29.85 -3.45 21.80
N GLU A 231 29.57 -2.68 20.75
CA GLU A 231 28.41 -2.88 19.89
C GLU A 231 28.74 -2.57 18.44
N ILE A 232 28.42 -3.54 17.60
CA ILE A 232 28.49 -3.43 16.15
C ILE A 232 27.47 -4.36 15.51
N GLY A 233 26.76 -3.88 14.51
CA GLY A 233 25.70 -4.66 13.88
C GLY A 233 24.96 -3.87 12.82
N TRP A 234 23.88 -4.46 12.34
CA TRP A 234 22.96 -3.85 11.40
C TRP A 234 21.56 -4.45 11.61
N PRO A 235 20.48 -3.67 11.61
CA PRO A 235 19.14 -4.19 11.84
C PRO A 235 18.54 -4.81 10.57
N SER A 236 17.81 -5.91 10.72
CA SER A 236 17.12 -6.56 9.58
C SER A 236 15.86 -5.82 9.15
N GLU A 237 15.23 -5.07 10.05
CA GLU A 237 14.00 -4.33 9.80
C GLU A 237 14.08 -2.91 10.37
N GLY A 238 13.16 -2.05 9.95
CA GLY A 238 13.06 -0.69 10.44
C GLY A 238 12.90 0.37 9.34
N PRO A 239 12.81 1.65 9.71
CA PRO A 239 12.81 2.75 8.76
C PRO A 239 14.18 2.93 8.11
N TRP A 240 14.21 3.64 6.98
CA TRP A 240 15.46 4.11 6.40
C TRP A 240 16.01 5.26 7.24
N VAL A 241 17.31 5.25 7.51
CA VAL A 241 18.01 6.37 8.14
C VAL A 241 18.97 6.94 7.10
N ARG A 242 18.59 8.04 6.45
CA ARG A 242 19.33 8.61 5.30
C ARG A 242 19.59 7.53 4.22
N ALA A 243 20.86 7.11 4.03
CA ALA A 243 21.24 6.08 3.07
C ALA A 243 21.27 4.66 3.69
N ALA A 244 21.13 4.53 5.01
CA ALA A 244 21.11 3.24 5.69
C ALA A 244 19.75 2.55 5.51
N ARG A 245 19.75 1.46 4.74
CA ARG A 245 18.57 0.62 4.49
C ARG A 245 18.63 -0.65 5.36
N PRO A 246 17.69 -0.86 6.28
CA PRO A 246 17.56 -2.13 6.99
C PRO A 246 16.96 -3.19 6.05
N SER A 247 17.50 -4.40 6.12
CA SER A 247 17.01 -5.59 5.41
C SER A 247 17.73 -6.82 5.96
N LEU A 248 17.10 -7.99 5.85
CA LEU A 248 17.73 -9.25 6.27
C LEU A 248 19.01 -9.52 5.46
N VAL A 249 19.00 -9.22 4.16
CA VAL A 249 20.19 -9.32 3.31
C VAL A 249 21.29 -8.34 3.74
N ASN A 250 20.97 -7.08 4.05
CA ASN A 250 21.99 -6.11 4.48
C ASN A 250 22.56 -6.45 5.85
N GLN A 251 21.73 -6.91 6.79
CA GLN A 251 22.19 -7.41 8.08
C GLN A 251 23.20 -8.55 7.90
N ALA A 252 22.83 -9.57 7.12
CA ALA A 252 23.71 -10.69 6.86
C ALA A 252 24.99 -10.27 6.10
N SER A 253 24.88 -9.33 5.15
CA SER A 253 26.02 -8.80 4.41
C SER A 253 27.01 -8.11 5.34
N PHE A 254 26.50 -7.18 6.16
CA PHE A 254 27.31 -6.44 7.13
C PHE A 254 28.02 -7.38 8.11
N VAL A 255 27.27 -8.28 8.76
CA VAL A 255 27.82 -9.18 9.76
C VAL A 255 28.89 -10.08 9.14
N ARG A 256 28.61 -10.75 8.02
CA ARG A 256 29.58 -11.67 7.41
C ARG A 256 30.83 -10.97 6.90
N GLU A 257 30.71 -9.74 6.38
CA GLU A 257 31.86 -8.96 5.95
C GLU A 257 32.68 -8.43 7.13
N PHE A 258 32.01 -7.88 8.15
CA PHE A 258 32.66 -7.43 9.37
C PHE A 258 33.43 -8.56 10.05
N LEU A 259 32.85 -9.76 10.16
CA LEU A 259 33.52 -10.92 10.74
C LEU A 259 34.87 -11.24 10.04
N GLN A 260 34.92 -11.12 8.72
CA GLN A 260 36.16 -11.34 7.95
C GLN A 260 37.21 -10.27 8.25
N VAL A 261 36.81 -9.00 8.24
CA VAL A 261 37.71 -7.87 8.55
C VAL A 261 38.21 -7.97 9.99
N ALA A 262 37.31 -8.27 10.92
CA ALA A 262 37.62 -8.40 12.33
C ALA A 262 38.59 -9.54 12.60
N LYS A 263 38.44 -10.68 11.90
CA LYS A 263 39.42 -11.77 11.97
C LYS A 263 40.78 -11.37 11.39
N ALA A 264 40.79 -10.73 10.21
CA ALA A 264 42.03 -10.34 9.55
C ALA A 264 42.85 -9.34 10.38
N GLN A 265 42.18 -8.46 11.12
CA GLN A 265 42.82 -7.44 11.96
C GLN A 265 42.88 -7.81 13.44
N ASN A 266 42.44 -9.03 13.81
CA ASN A 266 42.37 -9.51 15.20
C ASN A 266 41.65 -8.53 16.15
N LEU A 267 40.50 -8.03 15.72
CA LEU A 267 39.67 -7.09 16.49
C LEU A 267 38.95 -7.81 17.64
N ASP A 268 38.75 -7.09 18.74
CA ASP A 268 37.95 -7.52 19.89
C ASP A 268 36.59 -6.80 19.86
N TYR A 269 35.49 -7.55 19.80
CA TYR A 269 34.15 -6.99 19.55
C TYR A 269 33.02 -7.83 20.12
N SER A 270 31.84 -7.23 20.22
CA SER A 270 30.56 -7.90 20.50
C SER A 270 29.50 -7.45 19.49
N LEU A 271 28.89 -8.42 18.80
CA LEU A 271 27.85 -8.11 17.82
C LEU A 271 26.54 -7.78 18.52
N MET A 272 25.88 -6.73 18.04
CA MET A 272 24.53 -6.32 18.43
C MET A 272 23.52 -6.95 17.45
N GLU A 273 22.68 -7.90 17.84
CA GLU A 273 22.64 -8.62 19.13
C GLU A 273 22.32 -10.11 18.94
N ALA A 274 22.22 -10.87 20.03
CA ALA A 274 21.96 -12.31 19.97
C ALA A 274 20.55 -12.64 19.48
N ILE A 275 19.53 -11.96 20.01
CA ILE A 275 18.11 -12.27 19.83
C ILE A 275 17.35 -10.95 19.67
N ASP A 276 16.46 -10.87 18.68
CA ASP A 276 15.56 -9.73 18.47
C ASP A 276 14.77 -9.37 19.76
N GLN A 277 14.60 -8.08 20.04
CA GLN A 277 14.06 -7.57 21.31
C GLN A 277 12.80 -6.72 21.08
N PRO A 278 11.58 -7.32 21.02
CA PRO A 278 10.35 -6.60 20.73
C PRO A 278 10.04 -5.42 21.67
N TRP A 279 10.44 -5.50 22.94
CA TRP A 279 10.20 -4.45 23.94
C TRP A 279 10.91 -3.12 23.62
N LYS A 280 11.96 -3.12 22.78
CA LYS A 280 12.65 -1.91 22.35
C LYS A 280 11.80 -1.02 21.42
N MET A 281 10.65 -1.51 20.94
CA MET A 281 9.76 -0.77 20.04
C MET A 281 9.35 0.60 20.60
N GLU A 282 9.14 0.71 21.92
CA GLU A 282 8.71 1.96 22.56
C GLU A 282 9.82 3.01 22.67
N ILE A 283 11.08 2.58 22.70
CA ILE A 283 12.23 3.46 22.96
C ILE A 283 13.07 3.76 21.71
N GLU A 284 13.27 2.75 20.86
CA GLU A 284 14.16 2.80 19.69
C GLU A 284 13.39 2.64 18.36
N GLY A 285 12.07 2.41 18.44
CA GLY A 285 11.22 2.18 17.28
C GLY A 285 11.48 0.82 16.61
N PRO A 286 10.97 0.63 15.37
CA PRO A 286 11.02 -0.66 14.68
C PRO A 286 12.43 -1.20 14.42
N ALA A 287 13.43 -0.33 14.26
CA ALA A 287 14.81 -0.78 14.05
C ALA A 287 15.41 -1.40 15.31
N GLY A 288 15.11 -0.83 16.48
CA GLY A 288 15.62 -1.32 17.77
C GLY A 288 15.24 -2.76 18.08
N THR A 289 14.13 -3.26 17.53
CA THR A 289 13.66 -4.62 17.81
C THR A 289 14.41 -5.70 17.02
N SER A 290 15.16 -5.33 15.97
CA SER A 290 15.49 -6.24 14.85
C SER A 290 17.00 -6.44 14.62
N TRP A 291 17.81 -6.30 15.67
CA TRP A 291 19.28 -6.45 15.62
C TRP A 291 19.78 -7.88 15.81
N GLY A 292 18.93 -8.77 16.29
CA GLY A 292 19.24 -10.16 16.59
C GLY A 292 19.78 -10.92 15.38
N TRP A 293 20.70 -11.85 15.63
CA TRP A 293 20.98 -12.96 14.71
C TRP A 293 19.87 -14.01 14.76
N LEU A 294 19.33 -14.24 15.95
CA LEU A 294 18.10 -15.01 16.15
C LEU A 294 16.88 -14.07 16.17
N ASP A 295 15.74 -14.56 15.67
CA ASP A 295 14.46 -13.89 15.83
C ASP A 295 13.95 -13.97 17.28
N SER A 296 12.82 -13.33 17.57
CA SER A 296 12.21 -13.34 18.92
C SER A 296 11.72 -14.72 19.36
N GLU A 297 11.62 -15.70 18.46
CA GLU A 297 11.30 -17.10 18.72
C GLU A 297 12.56 -17.99 18.89
N ARG A 298 13.75 -17.40 18.79
CA ARG A 298 15.07 -18.04 18.86
C ARG A 298 15.40 -18.94 17.67
N ASN A 299 14.87 -18.64 16.49
CA ASN A 299 15.29 -19.25 15.23
C ASN A 299 16.34 -18.36 14.53
N PRO A 300 17.36 -18.92 13.88
CA PRO A 300 18.30 -18.14 13.10
C PRO A 300 17.61 -17.43 11.93
N LYS A 301 17.80 -16.12 11.81
CA LYS A 301 17.24 -15.32 10.72
C LYS A 301 17.95 -15.59 9.39
N TYR A 302 19.23 -15.91 9.46
CA TYR A 302 20.05 -16.27 8.31
C TYR A 302 21.21 -17.18 8.72
N GLU A 303 21.61 -18.04 7.80
CA GLU A 303 22.82 -18.87 7.94
C GLU A 303 24.08 -18.01 7.85
N LEU A 304 25.21 -18.43 8.45
CA LEU A 304 26.50 -17.72 8.30
C LEU A 304 27.23 -18.04 6.98
N THR A 305 26.73 -19.02 6.22
CA THR A 305 27.26 -19.41 4.91
C THR A 305 26.14 -19.49 3.87
N GLY A 306 26.49 -19.53 2.59
CA GLY A 306 25.55 -19.71 1.50
C GLY A 306 24.74 -18.46 1.16
N LYS A 307 23.61 -18.67 0.48
CA LYS A 307 22.78 -17.59 -0.05
C LYS A 307 21.76 -17.12 0.98
N VAL A 308 21.55 -15.81 1.07
CA VAL A 308 20.53 -15.20 1.93
C VAL A 308 19.37 -14.71 1.08
N ARG A 309 18.16 -14.76 1.63
CA ARG A 309 16.93 -14.29 1.00
C ARG A 309 16.24 -13.35 1.95
N GLU A 310 15.65 -12.29 1.41
CA GLU A 310 14.91 -11.31 2.21
C GLU A 310 13.67 -11.93 2.86
N PHE A 311 12.88 -12.65 2.06
CA PHE A 311 11.69 -13.35 2.53
C PHE A 311 11.83 -14.84 2.22
N SER A 312 11.88 -15.70 3.23
CA SER A 312 11.98 -17.15 3.06
C SER A 312 10.66 -17.76 2.59
N ASP A 313 9.52 -17.24 3.08
CA ASP A 313 8.17 -17.77 2.86
C ASP A 313 7.45 -17.23 1.62
N TRP A 314 8.12 -16.46 0.76
CA TRP A 314 7.52 -15.83 -0.43
C TRP A 314 6.73 -16.80 -1.32
N ARG A 315 7.11 -18.09 -1.36
CA ARG A 315 6.42 -19.12 -2.16
C ARG A 315 4.99 -19.36 -1.68
N ARG A 316 4.75 -19.30 -0.36
CA ARG A 316 3.41 -19.46 0.23
C ARG A 316 2.53 -18.27 -0.16
N TYR A 317 3.07 -17.06 -0.06
CA TYR A 317 2.38 -15.83 -0.45
C TYR A 317 2.13 -15.75 -1.96
N ALA A 318 3.11 -16.14 -2.78
CA ALA A 318 2.93 -16.26 -4.22
C ALA A 318 1.83 -17.27 -4.58
N ALA A 319 1.80 -18.43 -3.91
CA ALA A 319 0.73 -19.41 -4.10
C ALA A 319 -0.64 -18.85 -3.69
N ALA A 320 -0.73 -18.12 -2.58
CA ALA A 320 -1.97 -17.47 -2.15
C ALA A 320 -2.44 -16.41 -3.16
N ALA A 321 -1.53 -15.56 -3.66
CA ALA A 321 -1.83 -14.55 -4.67
C ALA A 321 -2.29 -15.16 -6.00
N VAL A 322 -1.62 -16.22 -6.45
CA VAL A 322 -2.00 -16.99 -7.65
C VAL A 322 -3.37 -17.63 -7.46
N LEU A 323 -3.64 -18.23 -6.30
CA LEU A 323 -4.92 -18.87 -6.00
C LEU A 323 -6.05 -17.84 -6.03
N LEU A 324 -5.89 -16.71 -5.32
CA LEU A 324 -6.88 -15.63 -5.31
C LEU A 324 -7.13 -15.07 -6.72
N GLY A 325 -6.06 -14.76 -7.46
CA GLY A 325 -6.17 -14.28 -8.84
C GLY A 325 -6.87 -15.26 -9.77
N SER A 326 -6.57 -16.55 -9.61
CA SER A 326 -7.19 -17.62 -10.41
C SER A 326 -8.67 -17.79 -10.07
N LEU A 327 -9.06 -17.68 -8.79
CA LEU A 327 -10.46 -17.73 -8.36
C LEU A 327 -11.27 -16.55 -8.90
N LEU A 328 -10.70 -15.34 -8.85
CA LEU A 328 -11.33 -14.15 -9.43
C LEU A 328 -11.47 -14.28 -10.95
N LEU A 329 -10.44 -14.78 -11.64
CA LEU A 329 -10.49 -15.04 -13.08
C LEU A 329 -11.55 -16.11 -13.42
N LEU A 330 -11.68 -17.15 -12.61
CA LEU A 330 -12.71 -18.19 -12.79
C LEU A 330 -14.13 -17.60 -12.65
N ALA A 331 -14.37 -16.77 -11.64
CA ALA A 331 -15.65 -16.08 -11.45
C ALA A 331 -15.95 -15.12 -12.63
N PHE A 332 -14.94 -14.38 -13.08
CA PHE A 332 -15.06 -13.47 -14.22
C PHE A 332 -15.40 -14.20 -15.53
N THR A 333 -14.64 -15.23 -15.87
CA THR A 333 -14.84 -16.01 -17.10
C THR A 333 -16.17 -16.76 -17.14
N GLY A 334 -16.70 -17.16 -15.97
CA GLY A 334 -18.03 -17.74 -15.85
C GLY A 334 -19.14 -16.84 -16.40
N SER A 335 -19.02 -15.53 -16.17
CA SER A 335 -19.97 -14.50 -16.62
C SER A 335 -19.62 -13.88 -18.00
N HIS A 336 -18.36 -13.97 -18.44
CA HIS A 336 -17.83 -13.29 -19.65
C HIS A 336 -17.34 -14.25 -20.74
N GLN A 337 -18.08 -15.32 -20.99
CA GLN A 337 -17.71 -16.40 -21.94
C GLN A 337 -17.54 -15.93 -23.40
N ASN A 338 -18.02 -14.73 -23.71
CA ASN A 338 -18.03 -14.13 -25.04
C ASN A 338 -16.80 -13.24 -25.32
N LEU A 339 -15.87 -13.14 -24.38
CA LEU A 339 -14.65 -12.33 -24.51
C LEU A 339 -13.55 -13.10 -25.25
N HIS A 340 -12.76 -12.42 -26.09
CA HIS A 340 -11.60 -12.99 -26.77
C HIS A 340 -10.52 -13.40 -25.76
N SER A 341 -9.73 -14.42 -26.11
CA SER A 341 -8.67 -14.93 -25.25
C SER A 341 -7.65 -13.87 -24.84
N PHE A 342 -7.37 -12.91 -25.73
CA PHE A 342 -6.49 -11.79 -25.43
C PHE A 342 -7.11 -10.81 -24.42
N GLY A 343 -8.39 -10.46 -24.56
CA GLY A 343 -9.10 -9.64 -23.57
C GLY A 343 -9.20 -10.33 -22.21
N MET A 344 -9.43 -11.66 -22.19
CA MET A 344 -9.40 -12.46 -20.97
C MET A 344 -8.01 -12.44 -20.31
N PHE A 345 -6.94 -12.52 -21.09
CA PHE A 345 -5.57 -12.44 -20.59
C PHE A 345 -5.26 -11.07 -19.97
N LEU A 346 -5.61 -9.97 -20.65
CA LEU A 346 -5.37 -8.62 -20.13
C LEU A 346 -6.14 -8.36 -18.83
N TYR A 347 -7.44 -8.64 -18.81
CA TYR A 347 -8.25 -8.46 -17.61
C TYR A 347 -7.84 -9.41 -16.49
N GLY A 348 -7.53 -10.66 -16.83
CA GLY A 348 -6.96 -11.62 -15.88
C GLY A 348 -5.63 -11.15 -15.29
N GLY A 349 -4.79 -10.48 -16.09
CA GLY A 349 -3.58 -9.80 -15.63
C GLY A 349 -3.89 -8.79 -14.52
N LEU A 350 -4.87 -7.91 -14.72
CA LEU A 350 -5.31 -6.94 -13.70
C LEU A 350 -5.79 -7.63 -12.41
N LEU A 351 -6.56 -8.72 -12.53
CA LEU A 351 -7.01 -9.49 -11.37
C LEU A 351 -5.85 -10.13 -10.60
N HIS A 352 -4.85 -10.65 -11.30
CA HIS A 352 -3.66 -11.23 -10.69
C HIS A 352 -2.76 -10.15 -10.04
N LEU A 353 -2.66 -8.97 -10.64
CA LEU A 353 -1.96 -7.82 -10.05
C LEU A 353 -2.66 -7.35 -8.76
N LEU A 354 -3.99 -7.20 -8.78
CA LEU A 354 -4.78 -6.92 -7.59
C LEU A 354 -4.55 -7.96 -6.50
N SER A 355 -4.63 -9.24 -6.84
CA SER A 355 -4.43 -10.34 -5.88
C SER A 355 -3.04 -10.31 -5.26
N THR A 356 -2.02 -9.95 -6.06
CA THR A 356 -0.64 -9.78 -5.58
C THR A 356 -0.52 -8.61 -4.62
N ALA A 357 -1.11 -7.46 -4.98
CA ALA A 357 -1.10 -6.26 -4.14
C ALA A 357 -1.80 -6.51 -2.80
N LEU A 358 -2.94 -7.20 -2.80
CA LEU A 358 -3.68 -7.55 -1.59
C LEU A 358 -2.88 -8.49 -0.68
N VAL A 359 -2.30 -9.57 -1.24
CA VAL A 359 -1.49 -10.51 -0.45
C VAL A 359 -0.20 -9.86 0.07
N TRP A 360 0.46 -9.02 -0.73
CA TRP A 360 1.63 -8.26 -0.28
C TRP A 360 1.28 -7.29 0.85
N THR A 361 0.15 -6.59 0.75
CA THR A 361 -0.30 -5.66 1.79
C THR A 361 -0.62 -6.40 3.09
N ALA A 362 -1.30 -7.55 3.00
CA ALA A 362 -1.57 -8.40 4.16
C ALA A 362 -0.28 -8.92 4.82
N LEU A 363 0.73 -9.29 4.03
CA LEU A 363 2.04 -9.70 4.52
C LEU A 363 2.69 -8.59 5.37
N GLU A 364 2.77 -7.38 4.83
CA GLU A 364 3.36 -6.23 5.50
C GLU A 364 2.66 -5.91 6.82
N LEU A 365 1.34 -6.07 6.87
CA LEU A 365 0.53 -5.91 8.09
C LEU A 365 0.85 -6.95 9.17
N THR A 366 1.19 -8.19 8.78
CA THR A 366 1.44 -9.29 9.73
C THR A 366 2.86 -9.34 10.28
N HIS A 367 3.87 -8.91 9.50
CA HIS A 367 5.27 -9.07 9.88
C HIS A 367 5.87 -7.84 10.55
N ARG A 368 5.33 -6.64 10.32
CA ARG A 368 5.89 -5.41 10.88
C ARG A 368 5.11 -4.94 12.10
N PRO A 369 5.76 -4.71 13.25
CA PRO A 369 5.12 -4.02 14.37
C PRO A 369 4.86 -2.57 13.96
N PHE A 370 3.58 -2.16 13.93
CA PHE A 370 3.18 -0.79 13.65
C PHE A 370 2.95 -0.03 14.96
N ALA A 371 3.54 1.17 15.06
CA ALA A 371 3.02 2.16 15.99
C ALA A 371 1.55 2.47 15.65
N PRO A 372 0.67 2.75 16.64
CA PRO A 372 -0.76 2.97 16.40
C PRO A 372 -1.08 4.03 15.34
N ALA A 373 -0.32 5.13 15.31
CA ALA A 373 -0.48 6.19 14.30
C ALA A 373 -0.13 5.70 12.87
N SER A 374 0.88 4.86 12.74
CA SER A 374 1.27 4.25 11.45
C SER A 374 0.21 3.26 10.98
N ALA A 375 -0.42 2.51 11.89
CA ALA A 375 -1.49 1.58 11.55
C ALA A 375 -2.70 2.28 10.90
N ILE A 376 -3.10 3.45 11.41
CA ILE A 376 -4.19 4.25 10.81
C ILE A 376 -3.84 4.68 9.38
N SER A 377 -2.62 5.17 9.17
CA SER A 377 -2.14 5.57 7.84
C SER A 377 -2.16 4.40 6.85
N TRP A 378 -1.74 3.22 7.30
CA TRP A 378 -1.79 1.99 6.51
C TRP A 378 -3.20 1.56 6.15
N ILE A 379 -4.15 1.64 7.08
CA ILE A 379 -5.57 1.35 6.80
C ILE A 379 -6.10 2.30 5.72
N PHE A 380 -5.83 3.61 5.85
CA PHE A 380 -6.27 4.59 4.86
C PHE A 380 -5.66 4.32 3.48
N LEU A 381 -4.34 4.08 3.42
CA LEU A 381 -3.65 3.73 2.17
C LEU A 381 -4.21 2.45 1.55
N MET A 382 -4.55 1.45 2.38
CA MET A 382 -5.17 0.21 1.91
C MET A 382 -6.55 0.45 1.30
N LEU A 383 -7.40 1.24 1.96
CA LEU A 383 -8.72 1.60 1.42
C LEU A 383 -8.60 2.40 0.12
N ALA A 384 -7.67 3.36 0.06
CA ALA A 384 -7.40 4.14 -1.15
C ALA A 384 -6.91 3.23 -2.29
N ASN A 385 -6.03 2.26 -2.00
CA ASN A 385 -5.52 1.32 -2.98
C ASN A 385 -6.61 0.37 -3.48
N ILE A 386 -7.50 -0.11 -2.60
CA ILE A 386 -8.70 -0.88 -3.00
C ILE A 386 -9.59 -0.04 -3.92
N GLY A 387 -9.86 1.22 -3.57
CA GLY A 387 -10.65 2.14 -4.39
C GLY A 387 -10.05 2.34 -5.79
N LEU A 388 -8.75 2.61 -5.86
CA LEU A 388 -8.01 2.75 -7.13
C LEU A 388 -8.08 1.47 -7.96
N MET A 389 -7.92 0.31 -7.33
CA MET A 389 -8.01 -0.98 -8.02
C MET A 389 -9.42 -1.26 -8.55
N LEU A 390 -10.48 -0.87 -7.84
CA LEU A 390 -11.85 -0.99 -8.33
C LEU A 390 -12.10 -0.11 -9.56
N VAL A 391 -11.55 1.12 -9.58
CA VAL A 391 -11.60 2.00 -10.76
C VAL A 391 -10.85 1.36 -11.92
N LEU A 392 -9.61 0.88 -11.71
CA LEU A 392 -8.81 0.21 -12.73
C LEU A 392 -9.49 -1.06 -13.28
N LEU A 393 -10.17 -1.83 -12.44
CA LEU A 393 -10.97 -2.97 -12.89
C LEU A 393 -12.20 -2.54 -13.68
N GLY A 394 -12.88 -1.46 -13.27
CA GLY A 394 -14.00 -0.89 -14.01
C GLY A 394 -13.59 -0.45 -15.43
N ASP A 395 -12.56 0.38 -15.52
CA ASP A 395 -12.05 0.89 -16.80
C ASP A 395 -11.44 -0.23 -17.65
N GLY A 396 -10.72 -1.15 -17.00
CA GLY A 396 -10.17 -2.34 -17.65
C GLY A 396 -11.26 -3.21 -18.25
N LEU A 397 -12.40 -3.36 -17.57
CA LEU A 397 -13.55 -4.10 -18.09
C LEU A 397 -14.16 -3.40 -19.30
N GLU A 398 -14.37 -2.08 -19.23
CA GLU A 398 -14.87 -1.27 -20.34
C GLU A 398 -13.98 -1.40 -21.58
N LEU A 399 -12.67 -1.28 -21.40
CA LEU A 399 -11.70 -1.43 -22.46
C LEU A 399 -11.75 -2.82 -23.09
N VAL A 400 -11.71 -3.89 -22.27
CA VAL A 400 -11.65 -5.23 -22.83
C VAL A 400 -12.94 -5.64 -23.53
N GLU A 401 -14.08 -5.24 -23.00
CA GLU A 401 -15.36 -5.51 -23.65
C GLU A 401 -15.46 -4.74 -24.97
N ARG A 402 -15.01 -3.48 -24.99
CA ARG A 402 -15.11 -2.67 -26.22
C ARG A 402 -14.30 -3.24 -27.38
N ILE A 403 -13.08 -3.71 -27.12
CA ILE A 403 -12.14 -4.10 -28.17
C ILE A 403 -12.23 -5.61 -28.48
N TRP A 404 -12.47 -6.45 -27.48
CA TRP A 404 -12.30 -7.91 -27.58
C TRP A 404 -13.57 -8.72 -27.34
N LEU A 405 -14.77 -8.14 -27.38
CA LEU A 405 -16.02 -8.91 -27.46
C LEU A 405 -16.14 -9.63 -28.81
N HIS A 406 -16.39 -10.95 -28.81
CA HIS A 406 -16.60 -11.70 -30.06
C HIS A 406 -17.90 -11.30 -30.76
N ARG A 407 -18.97 -11.03 -30.00
CA ARG A 407 -20.28 -10.66 -30.54
C ARG A 407 -21.04 -9.75 -29.58
N TRP A 408 -21.45 -8.60 -30.07
CA TRP A 408 -22.38 -7.72 -29.36
C TRP A 408 -23.78 -8.33 -29.39
N ARG A 409 -24.41 -8.51 -28.22
CA ARG A 409 -25.76 -9.07 -28.03
C ARG A 409 -26.84 -8.03 -28.31
N ARG A 410 -26.57 -6.77 -27.99
CA ARG A 410 -27.50 -5.64 -28.04
C ARG A 410 -26.89 -4.47 -28.83
N ARG A 411 -26.07 -4.78 -29.83
CA ARG A 411 -25.48 -3.76 -30.70
C ARG A 411 -26.58 -2.89 -31.29
N PHE A 412 -26.47 -1.58 -31.09
CA PHE A 412 -27.33 -0.65 -31.77
C PHE A 412 -26.89 -0.55 -33.25
N THR A 413 -27.85 -0.72 -34.14
CA THR A 413 -27.74 -0.40 -35.56
C THR A 413 -28.99 0.38 -35.93
N PRO A 414 -28.89 1.55 -36.58
CA PRO A 414 -30.07 2.25 -37.09
C PRO A 414 -30.93 1.27 -37.90
N LEU A 415 -32.19 1.11 -37.51
CA LEU A 415 -33.13 0.27 -38.23
C LEU A 415 -33.84 1.17 -39.25
N ALA A 416 -33.77 0.80 -40.53
CA ALA A 416 -34.62 1.43 -41.53
C ALA A 416 -36.07 1.02 -41.27
N LEU A 417 -37.01 1.97 -41.35
CA LEU A 417 -38.44 1.66 -41.28
C LEU A 417 -38.81 0.75 -42.46
N PRO A 418 -39.20 -0.52 -42.24
CA PRO A 418 -39.67 -1.38 -43.31
C PRO A 418 -40.92 -0.80 -43.98
N ALA A 419 -41.03 -0.97 -45.30
CA ALA A 419 -42.25 -0.60 -46.03
C ALA A 419 -43.44 -1.40 -45.48
N GLY A 420 -44.50 -0.70 -45.04
CA GLY A 420 -45.70 -1.31 -44.47
C GLY A 420 -45.66 -1.55 -42.96
N SER A 421 -44.63 -1.09 -42.25
CA SER A 421 -44.60 -1.16 -40.78
C SER A 421 -45.74 -0.37 -40.13
N ARG A 422 -46.25 -0.88 -39.00
CA ARG A 422 -47.19 -0.14 -38.15
C ARG A 422 -46.46 1.07 -37.57
N LEU A 423 -46.93 2.27 -37.91
CA LEU A 423 -46.34 3.51 -37.46
C LEU A 423 -47.01 3.94 -36.15
N SER A 424 -46.39 3.60 -35.02
CA SER A 424 -46.78 4.12 -33.71
C SER A 424 -46.66 5.65 -33.70
N MET A 425 -47.72 6.34 -33.29
CA MET A 425 -47.67 7.79 -33.18
C MET A 425 -46.73 8.19 -32.04
N VAL A 426 -45.84 9.14 -32.31
CA VAL A 426 -44.88 9.67 -31.35
C VAL A 426 -45.31 11.06 -30.89
N SER A 427 -45.41 11.29 -29.58
CA SER A 427 -45.60 12.63 -29.02
C SER A 427 -44.26 13.17 -28.53
N ILE A 428 -43.76 14.23 -29.17
CA ILE A 428 -42.48 14.86 -28.83
C ILE A 428 -42.73 15.98 -27.81
N HIS A 429 -42.17 15.86 -26.62
CA HIS A 429 -42.30 16.85 -25.56
C HIS A 429 -41.03 17.70 -25.47
N VAL A 430 -41.19 19.01 -25.62
CA VAL A 430 -40.12 20.02 -25.60
C VAL A 430 -40.37 20.96 -24.42
N PRO A 431 -39.77 20.71 -23.24
CA PRO A 431 -39.82 21.65 -22.14
C PRO A 431 -38.84 22.81 -22.41
N THR A 432 -39.28 24.04 -22.15
CA THR A 432 -38.45 25.25 -22.25
C THR A 432 -38.63 26.13 -21.01
N TYR A 433 -37.58 26.81 -20.58
CA TYR A 433 -37.62 27.77 -19.49
C TYR A 433 -36.56 28.85 -19.68
N ASN A 434 -37.00 30.08 -19.95
CA ASN A 434 -36.14 31.25 -20.06
C ASN A 434 -34.96 31.08 -21.06
N GLU A 435 -35.17 30.29 -22.11
CA GLU A 435 -34.17 29.99 -23.13
C GLU A 435 -34.16 31.06 -24.23
N PRO A 436 -33.01 31.37 -24.85
CA PRO A 436 -32.95 32.27 -26.00
C PRO A 436 -33.95 31.84 -27.10
N PRO A 437 -34.89 32.72 -27.53
CA PRO A 437 -35.97 32.32 -28.44
C PRO A 437 -35.45 31.73 -29.75
N ALA A 438 -34.37 32.30 -30.29
CA ALA A 438 -33.74 31.85 -31.53
C ALA A 438 -33.25 30.40 -31.45
N MET A 439 -32.78 29.96 -30.27
CA MET A 439 -32.31 28.59 -30.05
C MET A 439 -33.48 27.60 -30.06
N VAL A 440 -34.55 27.91 -29.31
CA VAL A 440 -35.77 27.07 -29.29
C VAL A 440 -36.39 26.98 -30.68
N ILE A 441 -36.49 28.12 -31.39
CA ILE A 441 -37.00 28.17 -32.76
C ILE A 441 -36.15 27.30 -33.71
N ALA A 442 -34.82 27.28 -33.56
CA ALA A 442 -33.96 26.41 -34.37
C ALA A 442 -34.28 24.92 -34.15
N THR A 443 -34.48 24.51 -32.89
CA THR A 443 -34.92 23.15 -32.51
C THR A 443 -36.28 22.81 -33.14
N LEU A 444 -37.28 23.68 -33.00
CA LEU A 444 -38.61 23.46 -33.57
C LEU A 444 -38.60 23.32 -35.09
N ARG A 445 -37.79 24.15 -35.78
CA ARG A 445 -37.60 24.05 -37.24
C ARG A 445 -36.96 22.73 -37.65
N LYS A 446 -36.06 22.18 -36.83
CA LYS A 446 -35.49 20.84 -37.07
C LYS A 446 -36.49 19.73 -36.82
N LEU A 447 -37.32 19.82 -35.79
CA LEU A 447 -38.43 18.87 -35.58
C LEU A 447 -39.43 18.90 -36.73
N ALA A 448 -39.69 20.07 -37.34
CA ALA A 448 -40.56 20.18 -38.50
C ALA A 448 -40.00 19.49 -39.76
N GLN A 449 -38.68 19.23 -39.81
CA GLN A 449 -38.01 18.53 -40.91
C GLN A 449 -37.97 17.01 -40.72
N LEU A 450 -38.57 16.47 -39.66
CA LEU A 450 -38.62 15.03 -39.43
C LEU A 450 -39.41 14.32 -40.54
N THR A 451 -38.82 13.24 -41.07
CA THR A 451 -39.39 12.43 -42.15
C THR A 451 -40.43 11.42 -41.64
N TYR A 452 -40.53 11.24 -40.32
CA TYR A 452 -41.51 10.35 -39.72
C TYR A 452 -42.93 10.89 -39.90
N PRO A 453 -43.89 10.10 -40.39
CA PRO A 453 -45.19 10.63 -40.81
C PRO A 453 -46.17 10.90 -39.65
N SER A 454 -46.06 10.17 -38.54
CA SER A 454 -47.06 10.15 -37.45
C SER A 454 -46.49 10.69 -36.14
N PHE A 455 -46.44 12.01 -35.98
CA PHE A 455 -45.99 12.64 -34.75
C PHE A 455 -46.69 13.96 -34.46
N GLU A 456 -46.68 14.34 -33.18
CA GLU A 456 -47.00 15.68 -32.69
C GLU A 456 -45.83 16.25 -31.89
N VAL A 457 -45.83 17.57 -31.69
CA VAL A 457 -44.86 18.29 -30.86
C VAL A 457 -45.61 19.14 -29.85
N ILE A 458 -45.39 18.86 -28.57
CA ILE A 458 -45.92 19.62 -27.44
C ILE A 458 -44.77 20.42 -26.82
N VAL A 459 -44.83 21.74 -27.00
CA VAL A 459 -43.87 22.68 -26.44
C VAL A 459 -44.47 23.26 -25.16
N VAL A 460 -43.77 23.11 -24.04
CA VAL A 460 -44.21 23.62 -22.74
C VAL A 460 -43.19 24.61 -22.23
N ASP A 461 -43.53 25.90 -22.32
CA ASP A 461 -42.79 26.95 -21.65
C ASP A 461 -43.21 27.04 -20.18
N ASN A 462 -42.24 26.94 -19.30
CA ASN A 462 -42.48 26.72 -17.89
C ASN A 462 -41.82 27.78 -17.03
N ASN A 463 -42.60 28.61 -16.33
CA ASN A 463 -42.16 29.65 -15.40
C ASN A 463 -41.40 30.85 -16.03
N THR A 464 -41.36 30.99 -17.36
CA THR A 464 -40.71 32.14 -18.02
C THR A 464 -41.51 33.41 -17.77
N LYS A 465 -40.90 34.45 -17.19
CA LYS A 465 -41.61 35.72 -16.90
C LYS A 465 -41.68 36.66 -18.10
N GLU A 466 -40.57 36.75 -18.82
CA GLU A 466 -40.39 37.72 -19.90
C GLU A 466 -41.14 37.28 -21.14
N GLU A 467 -42.13 38.06 -21.57
CA GLU A 467 -42.91 37.78 -22.76
C GLU A 467 -42.06 37.77 -24.04
N LEU A 468 -41.00 38.58 -24.08
CA LEU A 468 -40.04 38.61 -25.18
C LEU A 468 -39.30 37.28 -25.35
N THR A 469 -39.31 36.42 -24.33
CA THR A 469 -38.64 35.12 -24.37
C THR A 469 -39.57 34.03 -24.92
N TRP A 470 -40.83 33.94 -24.47
CA TRP A 470 -41.71 32.83 -24.84
C TRP A 470 -42.66 33.15 -26.01
N ARG A 471 -43.10 34.40 -26.19
CA ARG A 471 -44.03 34.76 -27.29
C ARG A 471 -43.46 34.46 -28.69
N PRO A 472 -42.17 34.68 -29.00
CA PRO A 472 -41.64 34.32 -30.32
C PRO A 472 -41.69 32.81 -30.59
N VAL A 473 -41.54 31.99 -29.53
CA VAL A 473 -41.64 30.52 -29.63
C VAL A 473 -43.08 30.11 -29.92
N GLU A 474 -44.06 30.72 -29.24
CA GLU A 474 -45.49 30.52 -29.50
C GLU A 474 -45.84 30.83 -30.97
N GLN A 475 -45.40 31.99 -31.47
CA GLN A 475 -45.64 32.41 -32.85
C GLN A 475 -45.03 31.44 -33.86
N GLU A 476 -43.83 30.92 -33.58
CA GLU A 476 -43.21 29.93 -34.45
C GLU A 476 -43.98 28.60 -34.44
N CYS A 477 -44.47 28.12 -33.29
CA CYS A 477 -45.33 26.93 -33.22
C CYS A 477 -46.58 27.08 -34.10
N LEU A 478 -47.24 28.24 -34.05
CA LEU A 478 -48.39 28.54 -34.91
C LEU A 478 -48.01 28.50 -36.41
N ARG A 479 -46.83 29.03 -36.76
CA ARG A 479 -46.34 29.05 -38.14
C ARG A 479 -45.98 27.65 -38.66
N LEU A 480 -45.45 26.77 -37.81
CA LEU A 480 -45.07 25.40 -38.17
C LEU A 480 -46.30 24.48 -38.33
N GLY A 481 -47.47 24.92 -37.87
CA GLY A 481 -48.77 24.33 -38.19
C GLY A 481 -49.30 23.36 -37.13
N ALA A 482 -50.38 22.66 -37.46
CA ALA A 482 -51.22 21.92 -36.50
C ALA A 482 -50.53 20.79 -35.72
N ARG A 483 -49.33 20.34 -36.15
CA ARG A 483 -48.54 19.36 -35.40
C ARG A 483 -47.84 19.94 -34.17
N PHE A 484 -47.73 21.27 -34.06
CA PHE A 484 -47.03 21.98 -32.98
C PHE A 484 -48.05 22.64 -32.05
N ARG A 485 -48.06 22.23 -30.78
CA ARG A 485 -48.91 22.79 -29.74
C ARG A 485 -48.06 23.45 -28.67
N PHE A 486 -48.34 24.70 -28.37
CA PHE A 486 -47.60 25.48 -27.39
C PHE A 486 -48.45 25.71 -26.13
N TYR A 487 -47.81 25.59 -24.97
CA TYR A 487 -48.39 25.88 -23.67
C TYR A 487 -47.44 26.73 -22.85
N HIS A 488 -47.88 27.92 -22.45
CA HIS A 488 -47.18 28.74 -21.47
C HIS A 488 -47.78 28.51 -20.07
N LEU A 489 -46.92 28.11 -19.13
CA LEU A 489 -47.27 27.88 -17.73
C LEU A 489 -46.55 28.93 -16.87
N PRO A 490 -47.19 30.07 -16.54
CA PRO A 490 -46.53 31.17 -15.83
C PRO A 490 -45.99 30.80 -14.45
N LYS A 491 -46.68 29.86 -13.77
CA LYS A 491 -46.30 29.35 -12.45
C LYS A 491 -46.72 27.89 -12.33
N TRP A 492 -45.75 26.97 -12.38
CA TRP A 492 -45.99 25.53 -12.33
C TRP A 492 -44.92 24.79 -11.50
N PRO A 493 -45.34 23.87 -10.61
CA PRO A 493 -44.42 23.16 -9.72
C PRO A 493 -43.57 22.12 -10.48
N GLY A 494 -42.42 21.73 -9.90
CA GLY A 494 -41.62 20.60 -10.39
C GLY A 494 -40.71 20.88 -11.58
N PHE A 495 -40.53 22.15 -11.99
CA PHE A 495 -39.61 22.57 -13.06
C PHE A 495 -39.77 21.72 -14.32
N LYS A 496 -38.68 21.24 -14.94
CA LYS A 496 -38.71 20.40 -16.15
C LYS A 496 -39.61 19.16 -15.99
N ALA A 497 -39.54 18.46 -14.86
CA ALA A 497 -40.38 17.28 -14.61
C ALA A 497 -41.88 17.65 -14.55
N GLY A 498 -42.21 18.78 -13.94
CA GLY A 498 -43.58 19.31 -13.89
C GLY A 498 -44.12 19.68 -15.27
N ALA A 499 -43.30 20.32 -16.10
CA ALA A 499 -43.64 20.64 -17.49
C ALA A 499 -43.87 19.38 -18.33
N LEU A 500 -43.03 18.35 -18.16
CA LEU A 500 -43.19 17.06 -18.84
C LEU A 500 -44.44 16.30 -18.38
N ASN A 501 -44.79 16.35 -17.09
CA ASN A 501 -46.03 15.79 -16.57
C ASN A 501 -47.26 16.52 -17.14
N PHE A 502 -47.19 17.85 -17.26
CA PHE A 502 -48.22 18.61 -17.95
C PHE A 502 -48.32 18.19 -19.42
N ALA A 503 -47.19 18.09 -20.14
CA ALA A 503 -47.16 17.63 -21.53
C ALA A 503 -47.79 16.23 -21.69
N LEU A 504 -47.48 15.29 -20.78
CA LEU A 504 -48.09 13.95 -20.74
C LEU A 504 -49.63 13.98 -20.60
N SER A 505 -50.18 14.95 -19.87
CA SER A 505 -51.64 15.13 -19.76
C SER A 505 -52.27 15.66 -21.06
N GLN A 506 -51.47 16.29 -21.92
CA GLN A 506 -51.91 16.91 -23.18
C GLN A 506 -51.64 16.02 -24.40
N THR A 507 -50.90 14.93 -24.24
CA THR A 507 -50.55 13.96 -25.28
C THR A 507 -51.78 13.35 -25.97
N ASP A 508 -51.76 13.28 -27.30
CA ASP A 508 -52.81 12.62 -28.08
C ASP A 508 -53.01 11.17 -27.62
N ALA A 509 -54.27 10.74 -27.50
CA ALA A 509 -54.62 9.37 -27.08
C ALA A 509 -54.05 8.29 -28.02
N LYS A 510 -53.78 8.62 -29.29
CA LYS A 510 -53.18 7.72 -30.28
C LYS A 510 -51.67 7.57 -30.11
N ALA A 511 -51.01 8.45 -29.36
CA ALA A 511 -49.57 8.35 -29.14
C ALA A 511 -49.24 7.13 -28.27
N GLU A 512 -48.43 6.22 -28.82
CA GLU A 512 -47.94 5.01 -28.14
C GLU A 512 -46.53 5.21 -27.59
N ILE A 513 -45.81 6.23 -28.08
CA ILE A 513 -44.43 6.54 -27.71
C ILE A 513 -44.32 8.03 -27.33
N ILE A 514 -43.63 8.31 -26.23
CA ILE A 514 -43.31 9.66 -25.76
C ILE A 514 -41.83 9.91 -26.03
N ALA A 515 -41.52 10.92 -26.85
CA ALA A 515 -40.16 11.39 -27.03
C ALA A 515 -39.93 12.64 -26.19
N VAL A 516 -38.78 12.73 -25.50
CA VAL A 516 -38.40 13.93 -24.74
C VAL A 516 -37.10 14.47 -25.31
N ILE A 517 -37.09 15.76 -25.62
CA ILE A 517 -35.95 16.46 -26.19
C ILE A 517 -35.82 17.85 -25.55
N ASP A 518 -34.59 18.25 -25.26
CA ASP A 518 -34.30 19.60 -24.77
C ASP A 518 -34.44 20.63 -25.89
N SER A 519 -34.71 21.87 -25.48
CA SER A 519 -35.05 22.96 -26.40
C SER A 519 -33.89 23.47 -27.27
N ASP A 520 -32.69 22.92 -27.12
CA ASP A 520 -31.44 23.30 -27.79
C ASP A 520 -30.87 22.23 -28.73
N TYR A 521 -31.58 21.12 -28.96
CA TYR A 521 -31.12 20.03 -29.82
C TYR A 521 -31.52 20.19 -31.30
N LEU A 522 -30.54 19.95 -32.17
CA LEU A 522 -30.75 19.92 -33.61
C LEU A 522 -30.78 18.47 -34.11
N VAL A 523 -31.98 17.92 -34.28
CA VAL A 523 -32.16 16.51 -34.69
C VAL A 523 -31.87 16.27 -36.17
N ALA A 524 -31.45 15.06 -36.50
CA ALA A 524 -31.42 14.57 -37.87
C ALA A 524 -32.85 14.25 -38.38
N PRO A 525 -33.15 14.45 -39.68
CA PRO A 525 -34.48 14.22 -40.24
C PRO A 525 -35.03 12.79 -40.05
N ASP A 526 -34.14 11.81 -39.84
CA ASP A 526 -34.45 10.39 -39.66
C ASP A 526 -34.47 9.94 -38.19
N TRP A 527 -34.34 10.86 -37.22
CA TRP A 527 -34.22 10.51 -35.79
C TRP A 527 -35.32 9.56 -35.31
N LEU A 528 -36.60 9.93 -35.49
CA LEU A 528 -37.72 9.08 -35.08
C LEU A 528 -37.77 7.77 -35.87
N SER A 529 -37.56 7.81 -37.19
CA SER A 529 -37.55 6.60 -38.02
C SER A 529 -36.47 5.60 -37.62
N ALA A 530 -35.28 6.08 -37.24
CA ALA A 530 -34.17 5.23 -36.82
C ALA A 530 -34.40 4.54 -35.48
N MET A 531 -35.37 5.00 -34.68
CA MET A 531 -35.60 4.57 -33.30
C MET A 531 -36.94 3.87 -33.09
N SER A 532 -38.00 4.25 -33.82
CA SER A 532 -39.35 3.72 -33.62
C SER A 532 -39.41 2.20 -33.74
N SER A 533 -38.68 1.59 -34.68
CA SER A 533 -38.69 0.13 -34.90
C SER A 533 -38.16 -0.69 -33.71
N PHE A 534 -37.43 -0.10 -32.76
CA PHE A 534 -37.05 -0.83 -31.54
C PHE A 534 -38.25 -1.14 -30.65
N PHE A 535 -39.34 -0.37 -30.76
CA PHE A 535 -40.58 -0.59 -30.01
C PHE A 535 -41.46 -1.70 -30.61
N ASP A 536 -41.10 -2.28 -31.77
CA ASP A 536 -41.72 -3.51 -32.26
C ASP A 536 -41.44 -4.70 -31.31
N ASN A 537 -40.41 -4.58 -30.47
CA ASN A 537 -40.16 -5.51 -29.37
C ASN A 537 -40.82 -4.98 -28.09
N ASP A 538 -41.87 -5.68 -27.63
CA ASP A 538 -42.64 -5.32 -26.44
C ASP A 538 -41.80 -5.26 -25.15
N ARG A 539 -40.62 -5.88 -25.11
CA ARG A 539 -39.69 -5.80 -23.97
C ARG A 539 -38.88 -4.51 -23.92
N VAL A 540 -38.95 -3.66 -24.95
CA VAL A 540 -38.28 -2.36 -24.98
C VAL A 540 -39.17 -1.32 -24.30
N GLY A 541 -38.72 -0.84 -23.14
CA GLY A 541 -39.36 0.24 -22.39
C GLY A 541 -38.94 1.63 -22.86
N PHE A 542 -37.67 1.82 -23.24
CA PHE A 542 -37.18 3.08 -23.78
C PHE A 542 -35.94 2.87 -24.67
N VAL A 543 -35.66 3.87 -25.50
CA VAL A 543 -34.49 3.98 -26.38
C VAL A 543 -33.85 5.35 -26.15
N GLN A 544 -32.54 5.38 -25.91
CA GLN A 544 -31.78 6.61 -25.62
C GLN A 544 -30.80 6.88 -26.76
N SER A 545 -30.89 8.07 -27.37
CA SER A 545 -29.90 8.55 -28.34
C SER A 545 -28.68 9.14 -27.60
N PRO A 546 -27.48 9.10 -28.20
CA PRO A 546 -26.35 9.83 -27.66
C PRO A 546 -26.63 11.34 -27.66
N GLN A 547 -26.13 12.05 -26.66
CA GLN A 547 -26.02 13.51 -26.74
C GLN A 547 -24.80 13.87 -27.59
N ASP A 548 -24.91 14.94 -28.35
CA ASP A 548 -23.82 15.45 -29.18
C ASP A 548 -23.86 16.98 -29.18
N TYR A 549 -22.71 17.59 -29.43
CA TYR A 549 -22.52 19.04 -29.40
C TYR A 549 -22.16 19.52 -30.80
N TYR A 550 -22.71 20.65 -31.22
CA TYR A 550 -22.28 21.35 -32.42
C TYR A 550 -21.22 22.43 -32.07
N ASP A 551 -20.55 22.98 -33.08
CA ASP A 551 -19.59 24.10 -32.92
C ASP A 551 -18.41 23.86 -31.94
N TRP A 552 -17.97 22.61 -31.79
CA TRP A 552 -16.77 22.31 -30.98
C TRP A 552 -15.46 22.36 -31.78
N LYS A 553 -15.54 22.30 -33.11
CA LYS A 553 -14.37 22.35 -34.00
C LYS A 553 -13.80 23.76 -34.07
N GLY A 554 -12.48 23.88 -34.18
CA GLY A 554 -11.78 25.18 -34.34
C GLY A 554 -11.40 25.87 -33.03
N ASN A 555 -11.77 25.32 -31.87
CA ASN A 555 -11.32 25.77 -30.56
C ASN A 555 -10.82 24.57 -29.74
N LEU A 556 -9.57 24.64 -29.24
CA LEU A 556 -8.94 23.53 -28.54
C LEU A 556 -9.70 23.11 -27.27
N PHE A 557 -10.18 24.07 -26.48
CA PHE A 557 -10.94 23.80 -25.26
C PHE A 557 -12.26 23.08 -25.58
N LYS A 558 -13.04 23.61 -26.53
CA LYS A 558 -14.30 22.96 -26.94
C LYS A 558 -14.06 21.56 -27.54
N THR A 559 -12.98 21.40 -28.30
CA THR A 559 -12.59 20.09 -28.87
C THR A 559 -12.23 19.09 -27.76
N ALA A 560 -11.48 19.51 -26.75
CA ALA A 560 -11.15 18.67 -25.60
C ALA A 560 -12.41 18.25 -24.84
N CYS A 561 -13.32 19.18 -24.50
CA CYS A 561 -14.58 18.87 -23.83
C CYS A 561 -15.45 17.91 -24.67
N HIS A 562 -15.53 18.12 -25.98
CA HIS A 562 -16.28 17.21 -26.86
C HIS A 562 -15.72 15.79 -26.80
N HIS A 563 -14.40 15.61 -26.90
CA HIS A 563 -13.79 14.29 -26.81
C HIS A 563 -13.98 13.63 -25.44
N GLU A 564 -13.88 14.40 -24.36
CA GLU A 564 -14.15 13.92 -23.00
C GLU A 564 -15.58 13.39 -22.86
N TYR A 565 -16.59 14.14 -23.30
CA TYR A 565 -18.00 13.72 -23.23
C TYR A 565 -18.32 12.58 -24.22
N SER A 566 -17.63 12.52 -25.37
CA SER A 566 -17.87 11.50 -26.40
C SER A 566 -17.63 10.07 -25.89
N GLY A 567 -16.68 9.89 -24.97
CA GLY A 567 -16.36 8.57 -24.40
C GLY A 567 -17.56 7.93 -23.71
N PHE A 568 -18.30 8.72 -22.91
CA PHE A 568 -19.48 8.25 -22.21
C PHE A 568 -20.57 7.74 -23.16
N PHE A 569 -20.88 8.48 -24.24
CA PHE A 569 -21.97 8.13 -25.16
C PHE A 569 -21.58 7.06 -26.19
N HIS A 570 -20.35 7.09 -26.71
CA HIS A 570 -19.93 6.17 -27.77
C HIS A 570 -19.32 4.86 -27.27
N ILE A 571 -18.81 4.84 -26.04
CA ILE A 571 -18.20 3.67 -25.40
C ILE A 571 -19.06 3.21 -24.23
N GLY A 572 -19.16 4.02 -23.18
CA GLY A 572 -19.76 3.62 -21.90
C GLY A 572 -21.24 3.24 -21.99
N MET A 573 -22.04 4.03 -22.71
CA MET A 573 -23.48 3.77 -22.91
C MET A 573 -23.72 2.55 -23.80
N VAL A 574 -22.89 2.35 -24.83
CA VAL A 574 -22.98 1.19 -25.72
C VAL A 574 -22.62 -0.10 -24.96
N GLN A 575 -21.58 -0.06 -24.12
CA GLN A 575 -21.21 -1.18 -23.25
C GLN A 575 -22.31 -1.48 -22.22
N ARG A 576 -22.87 -0.46 -21.56
CA ARG A 576 -23.98 -0.64 -20.61
C ARG A 576 -25.21 -1.23 -21.28
N ASN A 577 -25.49 -0.86 -22.53
CA ASN A 577 -26.59 -1.43 -23.29
C ASN A 577 -26.45 -2.95 -23.46
N GLU A 578 -25.23 -3.49 -23.63
CA GLU A 578 -25.00 -4.95 -23.69
C GLU A 578 -25.51 -5.70 -22.45
N ARG A 579 -25.59 -5.00 -21.32
CA ARG A 579 -26.06 -5.52 -20.03
C ARG A 579 -27.47 -5.09 -19.67
N ASN A 580 -28.20 -4.44 -20.59
CA ASN A 580 -29.52 -3.84 -20.32
C ASN A 580 -29.48 -2.82 -19.16
N ALA A 581 -28.35 -2.12 -18.99
CA ALA A 581 -28.09 -1.19 -17.89
C ALA A 581 -27.88 0.25 -18.39
N ILE A 582 -28.53 0.60 -19.51
CA ILE A 582 -28.40 1.92 -20.12
C ILE A 582 -28.99 3.00 -19.21
N ILE A 583 -28.37 4.18 -19.18
CA ILE A 583 -28.82 5.30 -18.35
C ILE A 583 -29.70 6.21 -19.21
N GLN A 584 -30.84 6.64 -18.70
CA GLN A 584 -31.71 7.61 -19.35
C GLN A 584 -31.36 9.02 -18.86
N HIS A 585 -31.08 9.96 -19.76
CA HIS A 585 -30.48 11.27 -19.42
C HIS A 585 -31.43 12.46 -19.59
N GLY A 586 -32.75 12.21 -19.66
CA GLY A 586 -33.76 13.28 -19.65
C GLY A 586 -33.95 14.04 -20.97
N THR A 587 -33.25 13.68 -22.04
CA THR A 587 -33.35 14.29 -23.39
C THR A 587 -32.93 13.28 -24.45
N MET A 588 -33.28 13.52 -25.71
CA MET A 588 -33.03 12.62 -26.84
C MET A 588 -33.46 11.17 -26.56
N THR A 589 -34.54 11.01 -25.80
CA THR A 589 -35.07 9.71 -25.36
C THR A 589 -36.43 9.47 -26.00
N MET A 590 -36.74 8.20 -26.27
CA MET A 590 -38.08 7.74 -26.63
C MET A 590 -38.50 6.68 -25.61
N ILE A 591 -39.71 6.76 -25.11
CA ILE A 591 -40.22 5.93 -24.03
C ILE A 591 -41.57 5.38 -24.45
N ARG A 592 -41.79 4.07 -24.25
CA ARG A 592 -43.10 3.46 -24.47
C ARG A 592 -44.09 4.08 -23.49
N ARG A 593 -45.21 4.60 -23.97
CA ARG A 593 -46.19 5.29 -23.11
C ARG A 593 -46.67 4.40 -21.97
N THR A 594 -46.93 3.12 -22.22
CA THR A 594 -47.36 2.15 -21.19
C THR A 594 -46.32 1.86 -20.11
N ALA A 595 -45.07 2.32 -20.27
CA ALA A 595 -44.07 2.26 -19.22
C ALA A 595 -44.12 3.49 -18.28
N LEU A 596 -44.89 4.53 -18.63
CA LEU A 596 -45.03 5.77 -17.87
C LEU A 596 -46.37 5.91 -17.14
N VAL A 597 -47.43 5.25 -17.64
CA VAL A 597 -48.82 5.34 -17.14
C VAL A 597 -49.35 4.01 -16.63
#